data_AF-A0A537EEI1-F1
#
_entry.id   AF-A0A537EEI1-F1
#
_cell.length_a   1.000
_cell.length_b   1.000
_cell.length_c   1.000
_cell.angle_alpha   90.00
_cell.angle_beta   90.00
_cell.angle_gamma   90.00
#
_symmetry.space_group_name_H-M   'P 1'
#
loop_
_entity.id
_entity.type
_entity.pdbx_description
1 polymer ?
#
loop_
_entity_poly.entity_id
_entity_poly.type
_entity_poly.pdbx_seq_one_letter_code
_entity_poly.pdbx_strand_id
1 'polypeptide(L)'
;MKALELWPRNEPMRRGVDKRLMLRHFQSMGFYLLDTCVLPVDKLGPTKRREAVLSQTRRLVNDVIEVDPTRILIVKSSIFTPVRIALRDAGLWARVLNTGPIPFPSHGNQGSYRSLLRRALRRAHLP
;
A
#
# COMPACT_ATOMS: atom_id res chain seq x y z
N MET A 1 1.28 -8.67 6.31
CA MET A 1 1.91 -9.90 6.89
C MET A 1 1.34 -10.23 8.26
N LYS A 2 1.80 -9.66 9.37
CA LYS A 2 1.19 -9.94 10.69
C LYS A 2 -0.32 -9.62 10.75
N ALA A 3 -0.75 -8.55 10.07
CA ALA A 3 -2.15 -8.13 10.00
C ALA A 3 -3.06 -9.14 9.28
N LEU A 4 -2.48 -9.99 8.44
CA LEU A 4 -3.15 -10.98 7.60
C LEU A 4 -2.75 -12.41 8.01
N GLU A 5 -2.16 -12.55 9.21
CA GLU A 5 -1.72 -13.84 9.77
C GLU A 5 -0.70 -14.65 8.92
N LEU A 6 -0.11 -14.05 7.88
CA LEU A 6 0.89 -14.69 7.02
C LEU A 6 2.28 -14.83 7.65
N TRP A 7 2.47 -14.32 8.87
CA TRP A 7 3.75 -14.39 9.58
C TRP A 7 3.65 -15.45 10.69
N PRO A 8 4.64 -16.37 10.84
CA PRO A 8 4.60 -17.40 11.86
C PRO A 8 4.38 -16.81 13.26
N ARG A 9 3.41 -17.33 14.01
CA ARG A 9 3.03 -16.78 15.33
C ARG A 9 4.18 -16.80 16.34
N ASN A 10 5.09 -17.78 16.20
CA ASN A 10 6.18 -18.03 17.13
C ASN A 10 7.49 -17.34 16.74
N GLU A 11 7.52 -16.57 15.64
CA GLU A 11 8.73 -15.90 15.19
C GLU A 11 8.58 -14.37 15.28
N PRO A 12 9.50 -13.64 15.93
CA PRO A 12 9.51 -12.19 15.87
C PRO A 12 10.00 -11.72 14.49
N MET A 13 9.24 -10.83 13.84
CA MET A 13 9.69 -10.17 12.60
C MET A 13 10.84 -9.20 12.90
N ARG A 14 12.07 -9.60 12.55
CA ARG A 14 13.31 -8.82 12.76
C ARG A 14 13.71 -8.04 11.51
N ARG A 15 14.61 -7.07 11.67
CA ARG A 15 15.28 -6.41 10.55
C ARG A 15 16.20 -7.41 9.86
N GLY A 16 16.28 -7.38 8.53
CA GLY A 16 17.17 -8.24 7.74
C GLY A 16 16.64 -9.65 7.43
N VAL A 17 15.43 -10.01 7.89
CA VAL A 17 14.81 -11.28 7.49
C VAL A 17 14.49 -11.26 6.00
N ASP A 18 14.82 -12.36 5.31
CA ASP A 18 14.41 -12.59 3.93
C ASP A 18 12.89 -12.75 3.86
N LYS A 19 12.23 -11.83 3.15
CA LYS A 19 10.78 -11.80 2.99
C LYS A 19 10.32 -12.36 1.64
N ARG A 20 11.21 -12.86 0.79
CA ARG A 20 10.88 -13.26 -0.59
C ARG A 20 9.80 -14.33 -0.64
N LEU A 21 9.95 -15.42 0.12
CA LEU A 21 8.96 -16.49 0.16
C LEU A 21 7.58 -15.98 0.61
N MET A 22 7.58 -15.10 1.62
CA MET A 22 6.36 -14.51 2.14
C MET A 22 5.68 -13.54 1.16
N LEU A 23 6.47 -12.75 0.43
CA LEU A 23 5.94 -11.86 -0.61
C LEU A 23 5.38 -12.65 -1.79
N ARG A 24 6.02 -13.77 -2.18
CA ARG A 24 5.47 -14.69 -3.18
C ARG A 24 4.17 -15.31 -2.72
N HIS A 25 4.09 -15.74 -1.47
CA HIS A 25 2.84 -16.27 -0.91
C HIS A 25 1.73 -15.20 -0.86
N PHE A 26 2.07 -13.96 -0.50
CA PHE A 26 1.15 -12.83 -0.53
C PHE A 26 0.62 -12.56 -1.95
N GLN A 27 1.50 -12.60 -2.95
CA GLN A 27 1.13 -12.49 -4.36
C GLN A 27 0.29 -13.67 -4.85
N SER A 28 0.60 -14.91 -4.45
CA SER A 28 -0.20 -16.08 -4.83
C SER A 28 -1.62 -16.05 -4.27
N MET A 29 -1.86 -15.26 -3.22
CA MET A 29 -3.20 -14.98 -2.69
C MET A 29 -3.94 -13.85 -3.44
N GLY A 30 -3.34 -13.29 -4.50
CA GLY A 30 -3.90 -12.20 -5.29
C GLY A 30 -3.63 -10.80 -4.73
N PHE A 31 -2.73 -10.66 -3.74
CA PHE A 31 -2.38 -9.36 -3.17
C PHE A 31 -1.04 -8.83 -3.69
N TYR A 32 -1.03 -7.56 -4.08
CA TYR A 32 0.15 -6.88 -4.61
C TYR A 32 0.53 -5.68 -3.74
N LEU A 33 1.83 -5.39 -3.66
CA LEU A 33 2.36 -4.16 -3.08
C LEU A 33 3.02 -3.38 -4.21
N LEU A 34 2.50 -2.18 -4.49
CA LEU A 34 3.07 -1.27 -5.48
C LEU A 34 3.63 -0.05 -4.75
N ASP A 35 4.91 0.22 -4.96
CA ASP A 35 5.57 1.40 -4.40
C ASP A 35 5.25 2.63 -5.24
N THR A 36 4.93 3.74 -4.59
CA THR A 36 4.69 5.01 -5.29
C THR A 36 5.94 5.52 -5.99
N CYS A 37 7.12 5.29 -5.41
CA CYS A 37 8.41 5.71 -5.96
C CYS A 37 9.33 4.48 -6.11
N VAL A 38 10.00 4.37 -7.26
CA VAL A 38 10.99 3.30 -7.52
C VAL A 38 12.27 3.51 -6.72
N LEU A 39 12.65 4.77 -6.52
CA LEU A 39 13.86 5.14 -5.78
C LEU A 39 13.53 5.49 -4.33
N PRO A 40 14.47 5.25 -3.38
CA PRO A 40 14.31 5.66 -1.99
C PRO A 40 14.07 7.17 -1.86
N VAL A 41 13.06 7.54 -1.06
CA VAL A 41 12.69 8.95 -0.79
C VAL A 41 12.67 9.29 0.70
N ASP A 42 13.16 8.39 1.55
CA ASP A 42 13.15 8.53 3.01
C ASP A 42 14.09 9.63 3.51
N LYS A 43 15.19 9.90 2.78
CA LYS A 43 16.14 10.97 3.08
C LYS A 43 15.78 12.33 2.51
N LEU A 44 14.76 12.40 1.64
CA LEU A 44 14.31 13.65 1.06
C LEU A 44 13.47 14.45 2.06
N GLY A 45 13.63 15.78 2.03
CA GLY A 45 12.73 16.71 2.71
C GLY A 45 11.31 16.65 2.14
N PRO A 46 10.31 17.18 2.87
CA PRO A 46 8.89 17.03 2.50
C PRO A 46 8.54 17.47 1.07
N THR A 47 9.05 18.61 0.63
CA THR A 47 8.81 19.15 -0.72
C THR A 47 9.37 18.25 -1.81
N LYS A 48 10.65 17.91 -1.75
CA LYS A 48 11.31 17.00 -2.72
C LYS A 48 10.68 15.62 -2.73
N ARG A 49 10.24 15.11 -1.57
CA ARG A 49 9.52 13.84 -1.47
C ARG A 49 8.16 13.92 -2.19
N ARG A 50 7.43 15.02 -2.03
CA ARG A 50 6.16 15.25 -2.74
C ARG A 50 6.38 15.32 -4.25
N GLU A 51 7.39 16.05 -4.70
CA GLU A 51 7.76 16.14 -6.11
C GLU A 51 8.10 14.75 -6.68
N ALA A 52 8.90 13.96 -5.96
CA ALA A 52 9.25 12.61 -6.37
C ALA A 52 8.04 11.67 -6.49
N VAL A 53 7.04 11.82 -5.61
CA VAL A 53 5.78 11.09 -5.71
C VAL A 53 4.99 11.53 -6.94
N LEU A 54 4.84 12.83 -7.15
CA LEU A 54 4.09 13.39 -8.27
C LEU A 54 4.69 13.00 -9.63
N SER A 55 6.02 13.09 -9.77
CA SER A 55 6.71 12.72 -11.02
C SER A 55 6.57 11.24 -11.38
N GLN A 56 6.39 10.38 -10.38
CA GLN A 56 6.25 8.93 -10.52
C GLN A 56 4.79 8.46 -10.62
N THR A 57 3.83 9.37 -10.52
CA THR A 57 2.41 9.00 -10.40
C THR A 57 1.87 8.37 -11.68
N ARG A 58 2.30 8.84 -12.86
CA ARG A 58 1.92 8.23 -14.16
C ARG A 58 2.39 6.78 -14.26
N ARG A 59 3.63 6.51 -13.85
CA ARG A 59 4.20 5.16 -13.82
C ARG A 59 3.39 4.26 -12.88
N LEU A 60 3.10 4.73 -11.66
CA LEU A 60 2.27 3.99 -10.71
C LEU A 60 0.88 3.64 -11.29
N VAL A 61 0.23 4.57 -11.99
CA VAL A 61 -1.07 4.29 -12.62
C VAL A 61 -0.94 3.20 -13.69
N ASN A 62 0.12 3.23 -14.50
CA ASN A 62 0.38 2.16 -15.47
C ASN A 62 0.60 0.81 -14.78
N ASP A 63 1.38 0.77 -13.70
CA ASP A 63 1.60 -0.45 -12.91
C ASP A 63 0.26 -1.01 -12.38
N VAL A 64 -0.64 -0.12 -11.94
CA VAL A 64 -1.99 -0.52 -11.47
C VAL A 64 -2.83 -1.06 -12.62
N ILE A 65 -2.77 -0.46 -13.82
CA ILE A 65 -3.51 -0.94 -14.99
C ILE A 65 -2.98 -2.33 -15.40
N GLU A 66 -1.66 -2.52 -15.42
CA GLU A 66 -1.03 -3.79 -15.78
C GLU A 66 -1.40 -4.92 -14.81
N VAL A 67 -1.42 -4.62 -13.50
CA VAL A 67 -1.84 -5.60 -12.47
C VAL A 67 -3.35 -5.85 -12.50
N ASP A 68 -4.14 -4.93 -13.06
CA ASP A 68 -5.61 -4.94 -13.12
C ASP A 68 -6.29 -5.39 -11.80
N PRO A 69 -6.01 -4.75 -10.65
CA PRO A 69 -6.56 -5.19 -9.39
C PRO A 69 -8.06 -4.88 -9.33
N THR A 70 -8.83 -5.80 -8.76
CA THR A 70 -10.27 -5.58 -8.49
C THR A 70 -10.48 -4.51 -7.43
N ARG A 71 -9.56 -4.40 -6.45
CA ARG A 71 -9.61 -3.46 -5.33
C ARG A 71 -8.24 -2.84 -5.07
N ILE A 72 -8.22 -1.57 -4.70
CA ILE A 72 -7.01 -0.78 -4.43
C ILE A 72 -7.08 -0.22 -3.00
N LEU A 73 -5.97 -0.28 -2.28
CA LEU A 73 -5.84 0.35 -0.96
C LEU A 73 -4.64 1.29 -0.94
N ILE A 74 -4.86 2.56 -0.64
CA ILE A 74 -3.79 3.57 -0.59
C ILE A 74 -3.30 3.71 0.85
N VAL A 75 -2.06 3.28 1.10
CA VAL A 75 -1.43 3.29 2.43
C VAL A 75 -0.38 4.40 2.49
N LYS A 76 -0.43 5.19 3.58
CA LYS A 76 0.36 6.38 3.91
C LYS A 76 -0.36 7.70 3.60
N SER A 77 -0.59 8.49 4.65
CA SER A 77 -1.37 9.73 4.57
C SER A 77 -0.79 10.74 3.58
N SER A 78 0.54 10.86 3.52
CA SER A 78 1.21 11.87 2.67
C SER A 78 1.04 11.64 1.18
N ILE A 79 0.72 10.42 0.75
CA ILE A 79 0.54 10.08 -0.68
C ILE A 79 -0.94 9.93 -1.05
N PHE A 80 -1.85 9.93 -0.08
CA PHE A 80 -3.26 9.62 -0.32
C PHE A 80 -3.88 10.54 -1.37
N THR A 81 -3.77 11.85 -1.17
CA THR A 81 -4.34 12.85 -2.10
C THR A 81 -3.78 12.77 -3.52
N PRO A 82 -2.45 12.80 -3.75
CA PRO A 82 -1.91 12.74 -5.12
C PRO A 82 -2.26 11.42 -5.82
N VAL A 83 -2.14 10.27 -5.15
CA VAL A 83 -2.48 8.97 -5.74
C VAL A 83 -3.98 8.85 -6.02
N ARG A 84 -4.83 9.35 -5.11
CA ARG A 84 -6.28 9.40 -5.32
C ARG A 84 -6.67 10.17 -6.57
N ILE A 85 -6.09 11.37 -6.74
CA ILE A 85 -6.40 12.22 -7.90
C ILE A 85 -6.03 11.47 -9.18
N ALA A 86 -4.82 10.91 -9.25
CA ALA A 86 -4.38 10.20 -10.44
C ALA A 86 -5.20 8.93 -10.76
N LEU A 87 -5.56 8.13 -9.75
CA LEU A 87 -6.43 6.98 -9.98
C LEU A 87 -7.84 7.39 -10.42
N ARG A 88 -8.34 8.54 -9.94
CA ARG A 88 -9.63 9.08 -10.39
C ARG A 88 -9.57 9.54 -11.84
N ASP A 89 -8.52 10.27 -12.20
CA ASP A 89 -8.35 10.78 -13.57
C ASP A 89 -8.14 9.63 -14.57
N ALA A 90 -7.64 8.48 -14.10
CA ALA A 90 -7.54 7.23 -14.86
C ALA A 90 -8.82 6.36 -14.83
N GLY A 91 -9.92 6.81 -14.21
CA GLY A 91 -11.17 6.04 -14.12
C GLY A 91 -11.15 4.86 -13.14
N LEU A 92 -10.10 4.71 -12.33
CA LEU A 92 -9.91 3.59 -11.40
C LEU A 92 -10.43 3.86 -9.97
N TRP A 93 -10.99 5.06 -9.72
CA TRP A 93 -11.42 5.46 -8.38
C TRP A 93 -12.45 4.51 -7.74
N ALA A 94 -13.37 3.95 -8.54
CA ALA A 94 -14.38 3.00 -8.05
C ALA A 94 -13.78 1.72 -7.42
N ARG A 95 -12.50 1.43 -7.71
CA ARG A 95 -11.77 0.29 -7.16
C ARG A 95 -11.10 0.61 -5.82
N VAL A 96 -10.97 1.89 -5.43
CA VAL A 96 -10.29 2.30 -4.20
C VAL A 96 -11.17 2.08 -2.97
N LEU A 97 -10.66 1.34 -1.98
CA LEU A 97 -11.40 0.93 -0.79
C LEU A 97 -11.48 1.99 0.31
N ASN A 98 -10.44 2.82 0.46
CA ASN A 98 -10.36 3.80 1.53
C ASN A 98 -10.74 5.21 1.06
N THR A 99 -11.72 5.81 1.74
CA THR A 99 -12.17 7.19 1.49
C THR A 99 -11.27 8.25 2.12
N GLY A 100 -10.43 7.84 3.07
CA GLY A 100 -9.46 8.70 3.75
C GLY A 100 -8.10 8.01 3.93
N PRO A 101 -7.10 8.76 4.42
CA PRO A 101 -5.74 8.25 4.56
C PRO A 101 -5.67 7.12 5.59
N ILE A 102 -4.95 6.05 5.22
CA ILE A 102 -4.54 4.99 6.15
C ILE A 102 -3.07 5.23 6.51
N PRO A 103 -2.69 5.26 7.81
CA PRO A 103 -1.30 5.51 8.19
C PRO A 103 -0.41 4.33 7.79
N PHE A 104 0.85 4.63 7.46
CA PHE A 104 1.84 3.58 7.21
C PHE A 104 2.17 2.85 8.53
N PRO A 105 2.29 1.50 8.55
CA PRO A 105 2.45 0.71 9.77
C PRO A 105 3.86 0.82 10.39
N SER A 106 4.23 2.03 10.81
CA SER A 106 5.49 2.39 11.46
C SER A 106 5.24 3.38 12.60
N HIS A 107 6.24 3.62 13.46
CA HIS A 107 6.19 4.67 14.49
C HIS A 107 4.92 4.63 15.36
N GLY A 108 4.51 3.44 15.83
CA GLY A 108 3.33 3.26 16.68
C GLY A 108 1.98 3.13 15.93
N ASN A 109 1.96 3.34 14.62
CA ASN A 109 0.71 3.30 13.84
C ASN A 109 0.16 1.90 13.54
N GLN A 110 0.78 0.83 14.03
CA GLN A 110 0.41 -0.55 13.67
C GLN A 110 -1.00 -0.92 14.14
N GLY A 111 -1.47 -0.41 15.28
CA GLY A 111 -2.84 -0.61 15.75
C GLY A 111 -3.88 0.01 14.80
N SER A 112 -3.71 1.30 14.50
CA SER A 112 -4.58 2.04 13.59
C SER A 112 -4.59 1.46 12.18
N TYR A 113 -3.40 1.16 11.63
CA TYR A 113 -3.27 0.50 10.32
C TYR A 113 -4.05 -0.83 10.27
N ARG A 114 -3.88 -1.71 11.27
CA ARG A 114 -4.58 -3.00 11.32
C ARG A 114 -6.09 -2.84 11.38
N SER A 115 -6.58 -1.91 12.20
CA SER A 115 -8.02 -1.64 12.33
C SER A 115 -8.62 -1.16 11.01
N LEU A 116 -7.98 -0.18 10.36
CA LEU A 116 -8.44 0.40 9.10
C LEU A 116 -8.36 -0.58 7.94
N LEU A 117 -7.29 -1.38 7.87
CA LEU A 117 -7.14 -2.46 6.88
C LEU A 117 -8.26 -3.49 7.01
N ARG A 118 -8.50 -4.01 8.22
CA ARG A 118 -9.59 -4.98 8.46
C ARG A 118 -10.96 -4.42 8.11
N ARG A 119 -11.19 -3.13 8.37
CA ARG A 119 -12.45 -2.47 7.95
C ARG A 119 -12.58 -2.41 6.43
N ALA A 120 -11.50 -2.09 5.72
CA ALA A 120 -11.49 -2.04 4.26
C ALA A 120 -11.72 -3.43 3.63
N LEU A 121 -11.06 -4.47 4.13
CA LEU A 121 -11.21 -5.85 3.65
C LEU A 121 -12.62 -6.38 3.88
N ARG A 122 -13.19 -6.19 5.08
CA ARG A 122 -14.58 -6.58 5.38
C ARG A 122 -15.59 -5.92 4.45
N ARG A 123 -15.45 -4.61 4.19
CA ARG A 123 -16.33 -3.89 3.24
C ARG A 123 -16.22 -4.45 1.82
N ALA A 124 -15.05 -4.97 1.45
CA ALA A 124 -14.79 -5.55 0.16
C ALA A 124 -15.17 -7.03 0.05
N HIS A 125 -15.65 -7.67 1.13
CA HIS A 125 -15.85 -9.12 1.25
C HIS A 125 -14.59 -9.92 0.91
N LEU A 126 -13.42 -9.34 1.24
CA LEU A 126 -12.13 -9.99 1.09
C LEU A 126 -11.71 -10.66 2.42
N PRO A 127 -10.96 -11.76 2.37
CA PRO A 127 -10.42 -12.42 3.55
C PRO A 127 -9.51 -11.49 4.38
#